data_AF-A0A9D7CFS0-F1
#
_entry.id   AF-A0A9D7CFS0-F1
#
_cell.length_a   1.000
_cell.length_b   1.000
_cell.length_c   1.000
_cell.angle_alpha   90.00
_cell.angle_beta   90.00
_cell.angle_gamma   90.00
#
_symmetry.space_group_name_H-M   'P 1'
#
loop_
_entity.id
_entity.type
_entity.pdbx_description
1 polymer ?
#
loop_
_entity_poly.entity_id
_entity_poly.type
_entity_poly.pdbx_seq_one_letter_code
_entity_poly.pdbx_strand_id
1 'polypeptide(L)'
;MSGQWLQPDHTLGDASTIGGYARAHARPAAFEGSDGLSYSVAIETDATGEAARPHAAYFLFLRWRRIGAQGVDGHLESDYLAWGDTPPAAIDALGAWTLTDVRELLERHIADLPGQTSGRRWWDVMKEEE
;
A
#
# COMPACT_ATOMS: atom_id res chain seq x y z
N MET A 1 8.97 -21.28 -15.65
CA MET A 1 8.28 -21.76 -14.43
C MET A 1 7.76 -20.54 -13.70
N SER A 2 6.44 -20.38 -13.62
CA SER A 2 5.77 -19.27 -12.94
C SER A 2 5.58 -19.57 -11.45
N GLY A 3 5.64 -18.54 -10.60
CA GLY A 3 5.06 -18.55 -9.25
C GLY A 3 5.61 -19.58 -8.26
N GLN A 4 6.92 -19.82 -8.22
CA GLN A 4 7.49 -20.67 -7.17
C GLN A 4 7.50 -19.91 -5.84
N TRP A 5 6.87 -20.48 -4.83
CA TRP A 5 7.00 -19.98 -3.47
C TRP A 5 8.44 -20.18 -2.98
N LEU A 6 9.05 -19.09 -2.51
CA LEU A 6 10.37 -19.08 -1.90
C LEU A 6 10.23 -18.85 -0.39
N GLN A 7 11.07 -19.55 0.38
CA GLN A 7 11.21 -19.27 1.80
C GLN A 7 11.80 -17.86 1.98
N PRO A 8 11.29 -17.05 2.94
CA PRO A 8 11.87 -15.76 3.23
C PRO A 8 13.30 -15.89 3.75
N ASP A 9 14.20 -15.02 3.29
CA ASP A 9 15.56 -14.89 3.83
C ASP A 9 15.64 -13.67 4.74
N HIS A 10 15.43 -13.91 6.04
CA HIS A 10 15.47 -12.87 7.06
C HIS A 10 16.87 -12.27 7.30
N THR A 11 17.92 -12.79 6.66
CA THR A 11 19.25 -12.17 6.70
C THR A 11 19.36 -10.94 5.80
N LEU A 12 18.42 -10.77 4.84
CA LEU A 12 18.44 -9.68 3.85
C LEU A 12 17.81 -8.37 4.37
N GLY A 13 17.17 -8.37 5.54
CA GLY A 13 16.62 -7.17 6.15
C GLY A 13 15.69 -7.43 7.33
N ASP A 14 15.43 -6.38 8.11
CA ASP A 14 14.46 -6.41 9.20
C ASP A 14 13.03 -6.47 8.66
N ALA A 15 12.47 -7.68 8.63
CA ALA A 15 11.13 -7.94 8.11
C ALA A 15 9.98 -7.27 8.90
N SER A 16 10.27 -6.59 10.02
CA SER A 16 9.29 -5.74 10.73
C SER A 16 9.10 -4.36 10.08
N THR A 17 10.03 -3.96 9.20
CA THR A 17 9.94 -2.75 8.37
C THR A 17 9.47 -3.09 6.96
N ILE A 18 8.87 -2.13 6.26
CA ILE A 18 8.34 -2.37 4.92
C ILE A 18 9.45 -2.65 3.89
N GLY A 19 10.57 -1.93 3.96
CA GLY A 19 11.73 -2.16 3.10
C GLY A 19 12.45 -3.47 3.42
N GLY A 20 12.56 -3.83 4.71
CA GLY A 20 13.15 -5.11 5.12
C GLY A 20 12.26 -6.30 4.78
N TYR A 21 10.93 -6.17 4.86
CA TYR A 21 10.00 -7.19 4.38
C TYR A 21 10.20 -7.46 2.89
N ALA A 22 10.25 -6.42 2.07
CA ALA A 22 10.42 -6.56 0.63
C ALA A 22 11.73 -7.30 0.28
N ARG A 23 12.83 -6.99 0.98
CA ARG A 23 14.12 -7.68 0.82
C ARG A 23 14.07 -9.14 1.26
N ALA A 24 13.50 -9.43 2.44
CA ALA A 24 13.46 -10.78 2.97
C ALA A 24 12.52 -11.71 2.19
N HIS A 25 11.38 -11.19 1.71
CA HIS A 25 10.34 -11.98 1.07
C HIS A 25 10.36 -11.93 -0.47
N ALA A 26 11.19 -11.05 -1.07
CA ALA A 26 11.26 -10.81 -2.51
C ALA A 26 9.89 -10.56 -3.17
N ARG A 27 8.96 -9.95 -2.42
CA ARG A 27 7.60 -9.61 -2.87
C ARG A 27 7.03 -8.44 -2.04
N PRO A 28 6.05 -7.70 -2.58
CA PRO A 28 5.34 -6.67 -1.82
C PRO A 28 4.68 -7.22 -0.56
N ALA A 29 4.65 -6.43 0.51
CA ALA A 29 3.75 -6.69 1.62
C ALA A 29 2.31 -6.46 1.17
N ALA A 30 1.36 -7.14 1.83
CA ALA A 30 -0.06 -6.93 1.61
C ALA A 30 -0.79 -6.80 2.95
N PHE A 31 -1.80 -5.96 2.98
CA PHE A 31 -2.64 -5.67 4.14
C PHE A 31 -4.11 -5.89 3.79
N GLU A 32 -4.89 -6.34 4.76
CA GLU A 32 -6.35 -6.26 4.69
C GLU A 32 -6.77 -4.90 5.26
N GLY A 33 -7.57 -4.15 4.48
CA GLY A 33 -8.15 -2.89 4.94
C GLY A 33 -9.46 -3.09 5.70
N SER A 34 -9.89 -2.10 6.47
CA SER A 34 -11.20 -2.11 7.17
C SER A 34 -12.42 -2.20 6.25
N ASP A 35 -12.26 -1.96 4.95
CA ASP A 35 -13.27 -2.19 3.91
C ASP A 35 -13.40 -3.66 3.47
N GLY A 36 -12.56 -4.55 4.01
CA GLY A 36 -12.51 -5.98 3.69
C GLY A 36 -11.85 -6.31 2.35
N LEU A 37 -11.07 -5.38 1.79
CA LEU A 37 -10.29 -5.57 0.56
C LEU A 37 -8.80 -5.74 0.88
N SER A 38 -8.09 -6.42 -0.03
CA SER A 38 -6.65 -6.65 0.10
C SER A 38 -5.87 -5.59 -0.68
N TYR A 39 -4.81 -5.07 -0.08
CA TYR A 39 -3.97 -4.03 -0.64
C TYR A 39 -2.51 -4.47 -0.64
N SER A 40 -1.87 -4.58 -1.80
CA SER A 40 -0.40 -4.69 -1.86
C SER A 40 0.22 -3.30 -1.82
N VAL A 41 1.34 -3.13 -1.12
CA VAL A 41 2.01 -1.83 -1.03
C VAL A 41 3.33 -1.82 -1.81
N ALA A 42 3.58 -0.75 -2.54
CA ALA A 42 4.86 -0.42 -3.14
C ALA A 42 5.38 0.91 -2.58
N ILE A 43 6.70 1.09 -2.60
CA ILE A 43 7.35 2.38 -2.37
C ILE A 43 7.73 2.93 -3.73
N GLU A 44 7.12 4.05 -4.09
CA GLU A 44 7.39 4.75 -5.35
C GLU A 44 8.13 6.06 -5.09
N THR A 45 8.76 6.62 -6.12
CA THR A 45 9.49 7.89 -6.00
C THR A 45 9.30 8.80 -7.20
N ASP A 46 9.20 10.09 -6.92
CA ASP A 46 9.21 11.15 -7.93
C ASP A 46 10.41 12.08 -7.77
N ALA A 47 10.79 12.73 -8.87
CA ALA A 47 11.65 13.90 -8.82
C ALA A 47 10.81 15.14 -8.48
N THR A 48 11.23 15.92 -7.48
CA THR A 48 10.45 17.06 -6.97
C THR A 48 10.73 18.37 -7.71
N GLY A 49 11.89 18.47 -8.36
CA GLY A 49 12.41 19.73 -8.90
C GLY A 49 13.02 20.67 -7.84
N GLU A 50 13.03 20.28 -6.56
CA GLU A 50 13.62 21.05 -5.47
C GLU A 50 15.06 20.60 -5.19
N ALA A 51 16.03 21.50 -5.34
CA ALA A 51 17.45 21.15 -5.15
C ALA A 51 17.79 20.63 -3.73
N ALA A 52 17.06 21.07 -2.71
CA ALA A 52 17.26 20.63 -1.32
C ALA A 52 16.61 19.28 -0.99
N ARG A 53 15.69 18.81 -1.84
CA ARG A 53 14.90 17.59 -1.64
C ARG A 53 14.56 16.94 -2.99
N PRO A 54 15.57 16.53 -3.78
CA PRO A 54 15.39 16.27 -5.22
C PRO A 54 14.50 15.06 -5.53
N HIS A 55 14.42 14.09 -4.62
CA HIS A 55 13.56 12.93 -4.74
C HIS A 55 12.65 12.78 -3.52
N ALA A 56 11.38 12.47 -3.76
CA ALA A 56 10.38 12.21 -2.73
C ALA A 56 9.79 10.81 -2.90
N ALA A 57 9.58 10.11 -1.80
CA ALA A 57 9.00 8.76 -1.77
C ALA A 57 7.62 8.77 -1.11
N TYR A 58 6.74 7.90 -1.61
CA TYR A 58 5.38 7.70 -1.12
C TYR A 58 4.96 6.23 -1.22
N PHE A 59 3.86 5.87 -0.56
CA PHE A 59 3.27 4.54 -0.68
C PHE A 59 2.18 4.52 -1.75
N LEU A 60 2.27 3.52 -2.63
CA LEU A 60 1.20 3.15 -3.56
C LEU A 60 0.56 1.84 -3.07
N PHE A 61 -0.70 1.92 -2.66
CA PHE A 61 -1.50 0.78 -2.23
C PHE A 61 -2.37 0.29 -3.39
N LEU A 62 -2.06 -0.88 -3.96
CA LEU A 62 -2.83 -1.50 -5.03
C LEU A 62 -3.96 -2.36 -4.46
N ARG A 63 -5.20 -1.99 -4.75
CA ARG A 63 -6.40 -2.70 -4.29
C ARG A 63 -6.75 -3.86 -5.21
N TRP A 64 -6.87 -5.04 -4.63
CA TRP A 64 -7.19 -6.26 -5.36
C TRP A 64 -8.70 -6.51 -5.39
N ARG A 65 -9.19 -6.98 -6.55
CA ARG A 65 -10.57 -7.42 -6.70
C ARG A 65 -10.89 -8.56 -5.75
N ARG A 66 -12.03 -8.44 -5.07
CA ARG A 66 -12.56 -9.49 -4.20
C ARG A 66 -13.16 -10.67 -4.99
N ILE A 67 -13.82 -10.41 -6.11
CA ILE A 67 -14.60 -11.39 -6.87
C ILE A 67 -14.27 -11.27 -8.36
N GLY A 68 -14.28 -12.41 -9.06
CA GLY A 68 -14.09 -12.50 -10.50
C GLY A 68 -12.63 -12.81 -10.88
N ALA A 69 -12.24 -12.39 -12.08
CA ALA A 69 -10.88 -12.59 -12.56
C ALA A 69 -9.87 -11.81 -11.69
N GLN A 70 -8.75 -12.46 -11.36
CA GLN A 70 -7.68 -11.85 -10.58
C GLN A 70 -7.20 -10.55 -11.25
N GLY A 71 -7.05 -9.49 -10.45
CA GLY A 71 -6.54 -8.21 -10.92
C GLY A 71 -6.74 -7.08 -9.92
N VAL A 72 -6.08 -5.96 -10.20
CA VAL A 72 -6.23 -4.70 -9.47
C VAL A 72 -7.50 -3.99 -9.94
N ASP A 73 -8.25 -3.38 -9.03
CA ASP A 73 -9.45 -2.56 -9.32
C ASP A 73 -9.41 -1.13 -8.74
N GLY A 74 -8.27 -0.72 -8.20
CA GLY A 74 -8.07 0.63 -7.70
C GLY A 74 -6.72 0.76 -7.01
N HIS A 75 -6.44 1.98 -6.56
CA HIS A 75 -5.29 2.24 -5.71
C HIS A 75 -5.58 3.39 -4.74
N LEU A 76 -4.77 3.48 -3.69
CA LEU A 76 -4.66 4.64 -2.82
C LEU A 76 -3.19 5.06 -2.81
N GLU A 77 -2.94 6.36 -2.73
CA GLU A 77 -1.60 6.92 -2.66
C GLU A 77 -1.49 7.79 -1.41
N SER A 78 -0.34 7.71 -0.75
CA SER A 78 0.01 8.67 0.28
C SER A 78 0.58 9.95 -0.35
N ASP A 79 0.61 11.02 0.45
CA ASP A 79 1.50 12.14 0.17
C ASP A 79 2.98 11.68 0.16
N TYR A 80 3.88 12.59 -0.21
CA TYR A 80 5.32 12.39 -0.01
C TYR A 80 5.67 12.34 1.48
N LEU A 81 6.29 11.23 1.92
CA LEU A 81 6.58 10.94 3.32
C LEU A 81 8.07 10.91 3.64
N ALA A 82 8.92 10.70 2.65
CA ALA A 82 10.37 10.72 2.80
C ALA A 82 11.05 11.35 1.60
N TRP A 83 12.30 11.79 1.77
CA TRP A 83 13.10 12.42 0.72
C TRP A 83 14.52 11.88 0.72
N GLY A 84 15.20 12.01 -0.41
CA GLY A 84 16.61 11.65 -0.55
C GLY A 84 17.29 12.36 -1.71
N ASP A 85 18.63 12.37 -1.67
CA ASP A 85 19.46 12.92 -2.76
C ASP A 85 19.43 12.04 -4.03
N THR A 86 18.95 10.80 -3.89
CA THR A 86 18.76 9.84 -4.99
C THR A 86 17.43 9.10 -4.79
N PRO A 87 16.84 8.51 -5.84
CA PRO A 87 15.63 7.71 -5.68
C PRO A 87 15.81 6.55 -4.68
N PRO A 88 16.88 5.73 -4.73
CA PRO A 88 17.10 4.68 -3.74
C PRO A 88 17.18 5.20 -2.30
N ALA A 89 17.81 6.36 -2.08
CA ALA A 89 17.90 6.95 -0.74
C ALA A 89 16.51 7.35 -0.19
N ALA A 90 15.62 7.88 -1.04
CA ALA A 90 14.26 8.20 -0.65
C ALA A 90 13.45 6.92 -0.35
N ILE A 91 13.61 5.87 -1.17
CA ILE A 91 13.00 4.55 -0.96
C ILE A 91 13.46 3.95 0.36
N ASP A 92 14.76 3.92 0.63
CA ASP A 92 15.31 3.35 1.86
C ASP A 92 14.85 4.13 3.10
N ALA A 93 14.74 5.45 3.00
CA ALA A 93 14.22 6.30 4.07
C ALA A 93 12.76 5.97 4.41
N LEU A 94 11.88 5.86 3.40
CA LEU A 94 10.48 5.44 3.62
C LEU A 94 10.39 3.96 4.01
N GLY A 95 11.33 3.15 3.52
CA GLY A 95 11.46 1.72 3.78
C GLY A 95 11.67 1.37 5.26
N ALA A 96 12.09 2.33 6.08
CA ALA A 96 12.27 2.16 7.52
C ALA A 96 10.96 2.16 8.33
N TRP A 97 9.82 2.54 7.72
CA TRP A 97 8.52 2.49 8.39
C TRP A 97 8.16 1.05 8.79
N THR A 98 7.58 0.88 9.97
CA THR A 98 7.13 -0.45 10.42
C THR A 98 5.93 -0.89 9.61
N LEU A 99 5.71 -2.20 9.50
CA LEU A 99 4.49 -2.74 8.88
C LEU A 99 3.21 -2.23 9.58
N THR A 100 3.29 -1.92 10.87
CA THR A 100 2.17 -1.35 11.64
C THR A 100 1.87 0.07 11.19
N ASP A 101 2.87 0.93 11.07
CA ASP A 101 2.70 2.33 10.63
C ASP A 101 2.13 2.40 9.21
N VAL A 102 2.59 1.51 8.31
CA VAL A 102 2.08 1.41 6.94
C VAL A 102 0.61 0.99 6.92
N ARG A 103 0.23 0.01 7.75
CA ARG A 103 -1.17 -0.40 7.90
C ARG A 103 -2.03 0.75 8.43
N GLU A 104 -1.59 1.47 9.44
CA GLU A 104 -2.34 2.61 9.99
C GLU A 104 -2.50 3.74 8.97
N LEU A 105 -1.51 3.97 8.12
CA LEU A 105 -1.62 4.91 7.01
C LEU A 105 -2.66 4.47 5.98
N LEU A 106 -2.66 3.19 5.59
CA LEU A 106 -3.70 2.63 4.71
C LEU A 106 -5.10 2.86 5.29
N GLU A 107 -5.30 2.58 6.59
CA GLU A 107 -6.60 2.78 7.25
C GLU A 107 -7.06 4.24 7.23
N ARG A 108 -6.14 5.21 7.37
CA ARG A 108 -6.49 6.64 7.22
C ARG A 108 -6.98 6.94 5.81
N HIS A 109 -6.30 6.46 4.78
CA HIS A 109 -6.74 6.67 3.40
C HIS A 109 -8.07 5.99 3.09
N ILE A 110 -8.33 4.80 3.65
CA ILE A 110 -9.63 4.13 3.51
C ILE A 110 -10.74 4.95 4.17
N ALA A 111 -10.51 5.47 5.37
CA ALA A 111 -11.48 6.28 6.09
C ALA A 111 -11.81 7.61 5.37
N ASP A 112 -10.83 8.18 4.66
CA ASP A 112 -10.99 9.42 3.89
C ASP A 112 -11.69 9.22 2.53
N LEU A 113 -11.94 7.97 2.10
CA LEU A 113 -12.62 7.71 0.84
C LEU A 113 -14.06 8.26 0.85
N PRO A 114 -14.42 9.14 -0.10
CA PRO A 114 -15.78 9.63 -0.21
C PRO A 114 -16.74 8.47 -0.52
N GLY A 115 -17.71 8.23 0.37
CA GLY A 115 -18.73 7.18 0.21
C GLY A 115 -18.83 6.16 1.34
N GLN A 116 -17.89 6.12 2.29
CA GLN A 116 -18.04 5.28 3.49
C GLN A 116 -19.01 5.88 4.54
N THR A 117 -19.36 7.16 4.42
CA THR A 117 -20.39 7.83 5.23
C THR A 117 -21.66 8.17 4.43
N SER A 118 -22.15 7.25 3.58
CA SER A 118 -23.50 7.40 2.98
C SER A 118 -24.27 6.08 2.94
N GLY A 119 -24.67 5.59 4.11
CA GLY A 119 -26.08 5.63 4.50
C GLY A 119 -27.15 4.81 3.76
N ARG A 120 -26.87 4.06 2.69
CA ARG A 120 -27.81 3.02 2.20
C ARG A 120 -27.05 1.79 1.72
N ARG A 121 -27.30 0.66 2.38
CA ARG A 121 -26.84 -0.63 1.87
C ARG A 121 -27.72 -0.95 0.67
N TRP A 122 -27.14 -1.50 -0.39
CA TRP A 122 -27.88 -1.85 -1.60
C TRP A 122 -29.04 -2.84 -1.35
N TRP A 123 -28.99 -3.59 -0.25
CA TRP A 123 -30.08 -4.43 0.23
C TRP A 123 -31.29 -3.66 0.79
N ASP A 124 -31.10 -2.44 1.28
CA ASP A 124 -32.18 -1.58 1.77
C ASP A 124 -33.02 -1.04 0.61
N VAL A 125 -32.41 -0.87 -0.58
CA VAL A 125 -33.08 -0.43 -1.82
C VAL A 125 -34.04 -1.51 -2.36
N MET A 126 -33.70 -2.78 -2.19
CA MET A 126 -34.49 -3.90 -2.72
C MET A 126 -35.75 -4.23 -1.89
N LYS A 127 -35.88 -3.66 -0.68
CA LYS A 127 -37.04 -3.89 0.20
C LYS A 127 -38.16 -2.84 0.06
N GLU A 128 -37.93 -1.79 -0.73
CA GLU A 128 -38.89 -0.69 -0.94
C GLU A 128 -39.72 -0.86 -2.24
N GLU A 129 -39.54 -1.94 -3.00
CA GLU A 129 -40.28 -2.22 -4.25
C GLU A 129 -41.46 -3.22 -4.11
N GLU A 130 -41.95 -3.49 -2.90
CA GLU A 130 -43.24 -4.19 -2.65
C GLU A 130 -44.36 -3.20 -2.27
#